data_AF-A0A316NQR7-F1
#
_entry.id   AF-A0A316NQR7-F1
#
_cell.length_a   1.000
_cell.length_b   1.000
_cell.length_c   1.000
_cell.angle_alpha   90.00
_cell.angle_beta   90.00
_cell.angle_gamma   90.00
#
_symmetry.space_group_name_H-M   'P 1'
#
loop_
_entity.id
_entity.type
_entity.pdbx_description
1 polymer ?
#
loop_
_entity_poly.entity_id
_entity_poly.type
_entity_poly.pdbx_seq_one_letter_code
_entity_poly.pdbx_strand_id
1 'polypeptide(L)'
;MKKILALVLALCMVFALAACGESAAPAATEAPAAEPATEAPAAEATEAPATEAPAALSADDIDDNMTSEDGKYELAFVTDVGQLKDKSFNQGTFDGVKLYAAENGLSYKYYQPANGDQATDDDRYDAMKAAVDGGAKVVVCAGFMQGNALAKAAAEFTDVDFIFIDGWAFDGLDNIAGIAFKEEQCGYFAGYAVVKEGYTKLGFTGGGGGTNPACCRYGYGFVEGANAAAAEMGVNVEVNYSWEYGASFSASQELQAMASGWYETGTEIIFACGGSMFQSVAAAASANDAAVVGVDVDQSFESDTVVTSAMKGLADATKWAIAKVYDGTWSEIGGKATSLGVNENAVGLPTATWSMTNYTVEEYEELFQKVVSGELTIDADYEANLEQDWSNLTLNII
;
A
#
# COMPACT_ATOMS: atom_id res chain seq x y z
N MET A 1 -5.02 47.43 19.84
CA MET A 1 -4.38 48.64 20.40
C MET A 1 -3.62 48.27 21.67
N LYS A 2 -2.29 48.45 21.65
CA LYS A 2 -1.40 48.63 22.82
C LYS A 2 -1.56 47.54 23.89
N LYS A 3 -0.75 46.47 23.92
CA LYS A 3 0.65 46.50 24.39
C LYS A 3 1.29 45.10 24.23
N ILE A 4 1.72 44.70 23.03
CA ILE A 4 2.71 43.61 22.85
C ILE A 4 3.56 43.97 21.62
N LEU A 5 4.27 45.10 21.72
CA LEU A 5 5.20 45.59 20.70
C LEU A 5 6.36 46.32 21.38
N ALA A 6 7.02 45.63 22.31
CA ALA A 6 8.07 46.20 23.15
C ALA A 6 9.19 45.19 23.43
N LEU A 7 9.67 44.50 22.38
CA LEU A 7 10.83 43.60 22.48
C LEU A 7 11.61 43.50 21.16
N VAL A 8 11.68 44.60 20.39
CA VAL A 8 12.46 44.67 19.13
C VAL A 8 13.32 45.95 19.04
N LEU A 9 13.61 46.63 20.16
CA LEU A 9 14.33 47.91 20.10
C LEU A 9 15.39 48.06 21.19
N ALA A 10 16.45 47.27 21.12
CA ALA A 10 17.69 47.54 21.84
C ALA A 10 18.88 46.77 21.23
N LEU A 11 19.34 47.16 20.04
CA LEU A 11 20.77 47.11 19.69
C LEU A 11 21.00 47.81 18.33
N CYS A 12 21.19 49.13 18.34
CA CYS A 12 21.83 49.88 17.25
C CYS A 12 22.29 51.25 17.77
N MET A 13 23.49 51.68 17.34
CA MET A 13 24.34 52.83 17.72
C MET A 13 25.50 52.39 18.62
N VAL A 14 26.79 52.48 18.27
CA VAL A 14 27.59 53.48 17.51
C VAL A 14 28.85 52.73 16.98
N PHE A 15 29.29 52.80 15.71
CA PHE A 15 30.23 53.75 15.07
C PHE A 15 30.33 53.32 13.58
N ALA A 16 29.96 54.09 12.54
CA ALA A 16 30.70 55.20 11.90
C ALA A 16 32.18 54.85 11.60
N LEU A 17 32.81 55.02 10.44
CA LEU A 17 32.59 55.78 9.20
C LEU A 17 33.78 55.43 8.26
N ALA A 18 33.56 55.52 6.94
CA ALA A 18 34.52 55.77 5.83
C ALA A 18 34.38 54.71 4.72
N ALA A 19 34.35 55.00 3.42
CA ALA A 19 34.15 56.20 2.62
C ALA A 19 33.94 55.71 1.17
N CYS A 20 33.17 56.45 0.37
CA CYS A 20 32.81 56.16 -1.03
C CYS A 20 34.02 56.14 -2.00
N GLY A 21 33.86 55.44 -3.13
CA GLY A 21 34.73 55.61 -4.31
C GLY A 21 34.31 54.71 -5.49
N GLU A 22 33.74 55.33 -6.52
CA GLU A 22 33.18 54.73 -7.73
C GLU A 22 34.19 54.65 -8.89
N SER A 23 33.91 53.75 -9.84
CA SER A 23 34.12 53.85 -11.30
C SER A 23 35.25 53.07 -12.02
N ALA A 24 34.79 52.24 -12.97
CA ALA A 24 35.23 51.98 -14.34
C ALA A 24 36.62 51.42 -14.71
N ALA A 25 36.60 50.39 -15.58
CA ALA A 25 37.71 49.80 -16.35
C ALA A 25 38.22 50.74 -17.47
N PRO A 26 39.44 50.55 -18.07
CA PRO A 26 39.58 49.60 -19.21
C PRO A 26 40.99 48.98 -19.49
N ALA A 27 40.96 47.93 -20.35
CA ALA A 27 41.89 47.50 -21.43
C ALA A 27 43.40 47.20 -21.23
N ALA A 28 43.72 45.91 -21.52
CA ALA A 28 44.83 45.30 -22.30
C ALA A 28 46.24 45.94 -22.38
N THR A 29 47.31 45.11 -22.29
CA THR A 29 48.27 44.76 -23.39
C THR A 29 49.42 43.84 -22.90
N GLU A 30 49.70 42.82 -23.72
CA GLU A 30 50.93 42.01 -23.95
C GLU A 30 51.59 41.09 -22.90
N ALA A 31 51.81 39.84 -23.34
CA ALA A 31 52.70 38.82 -22.79
C ALA A 31 54.13 38.95 -23.34
N PRO A 32 55.12 38.26 -22.74
CA PRO A 32 55.74 37.16 -23.50
C PRO A 32 56.05 35.88 -22.69
N ALA A 33 56.28 34.81 -23.45
CA ALA A 33 56.41 33.40 -23.08
C ALA A 33 57.77 32.98 -22.48
N ALA A 34 57.78 31.90 -21.66
CA ALA A 34 58.30 30.55 -22.02
C ALA A 34 58.65 29.67 -20.78
N GLU A 35 57.87 28.59 -20.59
CA GLU A 35 58.13 27.16 -20.22
C GLU A 35 59.34 26.70 -19.35
N PRO A 36 59.36 25.44 -18.84
CA PRO A 36 58.31 24.67 -18.14
C PRO A 36 58.86 23.97 -16.86
N ALA A 37 58.00 23.55 -15.93
CA ALA A 37 58.39 22.64 -14.85
C ALA A 37 57.47 21.40 -14.83
N THR A 38 58.11 20.28 -15.14
CA THR A 38 57.76 18.86 -15.05
C THR A 38 56.69 18.44 -14.04
N GLU A 39 55.77 17.59 -14.51
CA GLU A 39 54.80 16.78 -13.76
C GLU A 39 55.45 15.87 -12.72
N ALA A 40 54.76 15.72 -11.57
CA ALA A 40 54.94 14.62 -10.63
C ALA A 40 53.64 13.78 -10.62
N PRO A 41 53.72 12.44 -10.51
CA PRO A 41 52.60 11.55 -10.80
C PRO A 41 51.55 11.57 -9.69
N ALA A 42 50.29 11.46 -10.10
CA ALA A 42 49.12 11.34 -9.23
C ALA A 42 49.20 10.04 -8.41
N ALA A 43 48.97 10.15 -7.10
CA ALA A 43 48.78 9.00 -6.22
C ALA A 43 47.41 8.37 -6.50
N GLU A 44 47.40 7.08 -6.82
CA GLU A 44 46.19 6.27 -6.90
C GLU A 44 45.48 6.27 -5.54
N ALA A 45 44.23 6.70 -5.54
CA ALA A 45 43.33 6.56 -4.40
C ALA A 45 42.86 5.10 -4.34
N THR A 46 43.27 4.39 -3.31
CA THR A 46 42.76 3.06 -2.98
C THR A 46 41.29 3.18 -2.59
N GLU A 47 40.39 2.61 -3.39
CA GLU A 47 38.98 2.47 -3.02
C GLU A 47 38.85 1.65 -1.74
N ALA A 48 38.19 2.24 -0.74
CA ALA A 48 37.74 1.51 0.43
C ALA A 48 36.67 0.48 0.00
N PRO A 49 36.65 -0.74 0.58
CA PRO A 49 35.63 -1.72 0.24
C PRO A 49 34.25 -1.14 0.58
N ALA A 50 33.33 -1.17 -0.37
CA ALA A 50 31.93 -0.92 -0.11
C ALA A 50 31.46 -1.95 0.92
N THR A 51 31.15 -1.50 2.14
CA THR A 51 30.36 -2.29 3.08
C THR A 51 29.01 -2.55 2.42
N GLU A 52 28.78 -3.80 2.01
CA GLU A 52 27.46 -4.28 1.63
C GLU A 52 26.50 -3.99 2.79
N ALA A 53 25.43 -3.25 2.50
CA ALA A 53 24.31 -3.15 3.42
C ALA A 53 23.83 -4.58 3.74
N PRO A 54 23.51 -4.91 5.00
CA PRO A 54 22.95 -6.22 5.30
C PRO A 54 21.72 -6.44 4.42
N ALA A 55 21.63 -7.63 3.80
CA ALA A 55 20.46 -8.02 3.02
C ALA A 55 19.21 -7.80 3.88
N ALA A 56 18.21 -7.11 3.33
CA ALA A 56 16.94 -6.89 4.02
C ALA A 56 16.37 -8.24 4.45
N LEU A 57 15.95 -8.33 5.72
CA LEU A 57 15.36 -9.55 6.27
C LEU A 57 14.06 -9.85 5.51
N SER A 58 13.98 -11.00 4.85
CA SER A 58 12.75 -11.44 4.19
C SER A 58 11.78 -11.99 5.22
N ALA A 59 10.49 -11.64 5.09
CA ALA A 59 9.46 -12.20 5.96
C ALA A 59 9.27 -13.72 5.75
N ASP A 60 9.58 -14.24 4.56
CA ASP A 60 9.50 -15.68 4.25
C ASP A 60 10.58 -16.50 4.98
N ASP A 61 11.68 -15.86 5.41
CA ASP A 61 12.75 -16.51 6.17
C ASP A 61 12.47 -16.54 7.68
N ILE A 62 11.36 -15.94 8.12
CA ILE A 62 10.93 -15.87 9.52
C ILE A 62 9.83 -16.92 9.75
N ASP A 63 9.96 -17.71 10.84
CA ASP A 63 8.95 -18.70 11.24
C ASP A 63 7.56 -18.05 11.41
N ASP A 64 6.48 -18.82 11.24
CA ASP A 64 5.13 -18.27 11.43
C ASP A 64 4.74 -18.13 12.90
N ASN A 65 5.55 -18.60 13.85
CA ASN A 65 5.39 -18.32 15.27
C ASN A 65 6.73 -18.20 15.99
N MET A 66 6.86 -17.21 16.88
CA MET A 66 7.97 -17.12 17.81
C MET A 66 7.45 -17.26 19.23
N THR A 67 7.66 -18.44 19.83
CA THR A 67 7.24 -18.73 21.20
C THR A 67 8.31 -18.27 22.19
N SER A 68 7.92 -17.47 23.19
CA SER A 68 8.82 -17.11 24.29
C SER A 68 9.03 -18.26 25.28
N GLU A 69 10.04 -18.16 26.14
CA GLU A 69 10.35 -19.19 27.15
C GLU A 69 9.21 -19.45 28.14
N ASP A 70 8.38 -18.45 28.45
CA ASP A 70 7.23 -18.58 29.36
C ASP A 70 5.92 -18.96 28.65
N GLY A 71 5.98 -19.20 27.33
CA GLY A 71 4.84 -19.60 26.51
C GLY A 71 3.87 -18.47 26.18
N LYS A 72 4.25 -17.19 26.43
CA LYS A 72 3.45 -16.02 26.10
C LYS A 72 3.90 -15.33 24.82
N TYR A 73 2.98 -14.62 24.19
CA TYR A 73 3.20 -13.94 22.92
C TYR A 73 2.95 -12.46 23.11
N GLU A 74 3.96 -11.64 22.84
CA GLU A 74 3.89 -10.19 23.02
C GLU A 74 2.97 -9.56 21.97
N LEU A 75 3.10 -9.99 20.71
CA LEU A 75 2.23 -9.62 19.61
C LEU A 75 1.31 -10.79 19.23
N ALA A 76 0.11 -10.47 18.78
CA ALA A 76 -0.77 -11.45 18.15
C ALA A 76 -1.31 -10.93 16.83
N PHE A 77 -1.54 -11.85 15.91
CA PHE A 77 -2.24 -11.59 14.65
C PHE A 77 -3.53 -12.40 14.60
N VAL A 78 -4.65 -11.76 14.29
CA VAL A 78 -5.98 -12.38 14.18
C VAL A 78 -6.56 -12.04 12.80
N THR A 79 -6.93 -13.07 12.02
CA THR A 79 -7.66 -12.88 10.75
C THR A 79 -9.18 -12.83 10.98
N ASP A 80 -9.96 -12.34 10.02
CA ASP A 80 -11.44 -12.28 10.13
C ASP A 80 -12.17 -13.49 9.55
N VAL A 81 -11.72 -13.96 8.38
CA VAL A 81 -12.28 -15.01 7.52
C VAL A 81 -11.13 -15.79 6.87
N GLY A 82 -10.18 -15.04 6.29
CA GLY A 82 -9.11 -15.57 5.45
C GLY A 82 -8.10 -16.45 6.18
N GLN A 83 -7.41 -17.27 5.39
CA GLN A 83 -6.28 -18.08 5.85
C GLN A 83 -5.01 -17.23 5.86
N LEU A 84 -4.07 -17.55 6.76
CA LEU A 84 -2.80 -16.82 6.87
C LEU A 84 -2.00 -16.74 5.56
N LYS A 85 -2.02 -17.81 4.75
CA LYS A 85 -1.21 -17.96 3.53
C LYS A 85 -2.05 -17.73 2.27
N ASP A 86 -2.76 -16.61 2.24
CA ASP A 86 -3.61 -16.20 1.13
C ASP A 86 -2.87 -15.52 -0.03
N LYS A 87 -1.54 -15.36 0.09
CA LYS A 87 -0.67 -14.75 -0.94
C LYS A 87 -1.02 -13.29 -1.24
N SER A 88 -1.64 -12.60 -0.27
CA SER A 88 -2.22 -11.28 -0.47
C SER A 88 -2.43 -10.62 0.91
N PHE A 89 -3.65 -10.24 1.26
CA PHE A 89 -3.99 -9.41 2.42
C PHE A 89 -3.52 -9.94 3.78
N ASN A 90 -3.89 -11.18 4.14
CA ASN A 90 -3.58 -11.72 5.47
C ASN A 90 -2.09 -12.01 5.60
N GLN A 91 -1.49 -12.57 4.55
CA GLN A 91 -0.05 -12.85 4.55
C GLN A 91 0.76 -11.55 4.64
N GLY A 92 0.47 -10.55 3.80
CA GLY A 92 1.18 -9.28 3.80
C GLY A 92 1.05 -8.51 5.12
N THR A 93 -0.11 -8.57 5.77
CA THR A 93 -0.31 -8.00 7.11
C THR A 93 0.55 -8.75 8.15
N PHE A 94 0.51 -10.08 8.13
CA PHE A 94 1.28 -10.89 9.07
C PHE A 94 2.79 -10.76 8.88
N ASP A 95 3.25 -10.60 7.66
CA ASP A 95 4.65 -10.33 7.35
C ASP A 95 5.13 -9.04 8.05
N GLY A 96 4.28 -8.02 8.16
CA GLY A 96 4.57 -6.83 8.96
C GLY A 96 4.73 -7.13 10.46
N VAL A 97 3.89 -8.01 11.02
CA VAL A 97 4.02 -8.48 12.42
C VAL A 97 5.35 -9.21 12.62
N LYS A 98 5.66 -10.17 11.75
CA LYS A 98 6.88 -10.98 11.81
C LYS A 98 8.13 -10.11 11.71
N LEU A 99 8.17 -9.21 10.74
CA LEU A 99 9.31 -8.31 10.51
C LEU A 99 9.54 -7.41 11.73
N TYR A 100 8.49 -6.76 12.24
CA TYR A 100 8.62 -5.93 13.44
C TYR A 100 9.12 -6.74 14.64
N ALA A 101 8.53 -7.93 14.85
CA ALA A 101 8.89 -8.77 15.98
C ALA A 101 10.34 -9.26 15.91
N ALA A 102 10.79 -9.71 14.74
CA ALA A 102 12.15 -10.17 14.53
C ALA A 102 13.18 -9.03 14.73
N GLU A 103 12.88 -7.83 14.25
CA GLU A 103 13.71 -6.64 14.40
C GLU A 103 13.87 -6.21 15.87
N ASN A 104 12.86 -6.49 16.71
CA ASN A 104 12.79 -6.02 18.10
C ASN A 104 12.89 -7.14 19.15
N GLY A 105 13.07 -8.39 18.73
CA GLY A 105 13.17 -9.55 19.63
C GLY A 105 11.88 -9.86 20.40
N LEU A 106 10.71 -9.62 19.79
CA LEU A 106 9.40 -9.85 20.40
C LEU A 106 8.84 -11.23 20.01
N SER A 107 8.12 -11.89 20.92
CA SER A 107 7.36 -13.09 20.60
C SER A 107 6.05 -12.75 19.89
N TYR A 108 5.59 -13.64 19.01
CA TYR A 108 4.33 -13.44 18.30
C TYR A 108 3.65 -14.76 17.97
N LYS A 109 2.33 -14.68 17.76
CA LYS A 109 1.53 -15.82 17.36
C LYS A 109 0.33 -15.43 16.51
N TYR A 110 0.04 -16.28 15.54
CA TYR A 110 -1.18 -16.21 14.75
C TYR A 110 -2.34 -16.97 15.43
N TYR A 111 -3.52 -16.37 15.38
CA TYR A 111 -4.79 -16.91 15.85
C TYR A 111 -5.83 -16.82 14.73
N GLN A 112 -6.42 -17.97 14.39
CA GLN A 112 -7.52 -18.03 13.44
C GLN A 112 -8.86 -18.16 14.17
N PRO A 113 -9.87 -17.36 13.84
CA PRO A 113 -11.24 -17.62 14.28
C PRO A 113 -11.70 -19.02 13.89
N ALA A 114 -12.52 -19.65 14.73
CA ALA A 114 -13.18 -20.89 14.37
C ALA A 114 -14.14 -20.68 13.18
N ASN A 115 -14.52 -21.78 12.51
CA ASN A 115 -15.47 -21.79 11.40
C ASN A 115 -15.03 -21.08 10.11
N GLY A 116 -13.80 -20.59 10.01
CA GLY A 116 -13.19 -20.11 8.76
C GLY A 116 -14.02 -19.02 8.07
N ASP A 117 -14.47 -19.29 6.86
CA ASP A 117 -15.29 -18.35 6.07
C ASP A 117 -16.69 -18.11 6.65
N GLN A 118 -17.13 -18.96 7.58
CA GLN A 118 -18.39 -18.85 8.31
C GLN A 118 -18.19 -18.32 9.74
N ALA A 119 -17.02 -17.75 10.05
CA ALA A 119 -16.75 -17.18 11.36
C ALA A 119 -17.78 -16.12 11.76
N THR A 120 -18.31 -16.26 12.97
CA THR A 120 -19.22 -15.31 13.61
C THR A 120 -18.45 -14.24 14.40
N ASP A 121 -19.15 -13.22 14.87
CA ASP A 121 -18.55 -12.22 15.77
C ASP A 121 -18.04 -12.85 17.09
N ASP A 122 -18.69 -13.91 17.57
CA ASP A 122 -18.23 -14.63 18.77
C ASP A 122 -16.95 -15.43 18.47
N ASP A 123 -16.82 -16.08 17.30
CA ASP A 123 -15.61 -16.80 16.91
C ASP A 123 -14.39 -15.85 16.82
N ARG A 124 -14.60 -14.64 16.28
CA ARG A 124 -13.56 -13.61 16.18
C ARG A 124 -13.17 -13.06 17.55
N TYR A 125 -14.16 -12.78 18.39
CA TYR A 125 -13.92 -12.33 19.77
C TYR A 125 -13.15 -13.39 20.56
N ASP A 126 -13.51 -14.67 20.44
CA ASP A 126 -12.84 -15.76 21.15
C ASP A 126 -11.38 -15.93 20.71
N ALA A 127 -11.08 -15.69 19.42
CA ALA A 127 -9.70 -15.65 18.92
C ALA A 127 -8.89 -14.49 19.53
N MET A 128 -9.46 -13.28 19.57
CA MET A 128 -8.84 -12.13 20.24
C MET A 128 -8.64 -12.36 21.74
N LYS A 129 -9.64 -12.93 22.41
CA LYS A 129 -9.55 -13.29 23.83
C LYS A 129 -8.44 -14.32 24.07
N ALA A 130 -8.32 -15.34 23.22
CA ALA A 130 -7.26 -16.33 23.31
C ALA A 130 -5.86 -15.73 23.10
N ALA A 131 -5.74 -14.69 22.28
CA ALA A 131 -4.51 -13.92 22.13
C ALA A 131 -4.16 -13.17 23.42
N VAL A 132 -5.12 -12.44 24.01
CA VAL A 132 -4.91 -11.69 25.26
C VAL A 132 -4.61 -12.63 26.44
N ASP A 133 -5.36 -13.72 26.59
CA ASP A 133 -5.08 -14.76 27.59
C ASP A 133 -3.69 -15.40 27.38
N GLY A 134 -3.24 -15.45 26.12
CA GLY A 134 -1.90 -15.87 25.72
C GLY A 134 -0.79 -14.84 25.99
N GLY A 135 -1.13 -13.69 26.56
CA GLY A 135 -0.18 -12.67 27.00
C GLY A 135 0.00 -11.49 26.05
N ALA A 136 -0.76 -11.42 24.96
CA ALA A 136 -0.63 -10.35 23.95
C ALA A 136 -0.80 -8.96 24.57
N LYS A 137 0.10 -8.04 24.18
CA LYS A 137 0.05 -6.60 24.47
C LYS A 137 -0.44 -5.80 23.29
N VAL A 138 -0.16 -6.29 22.09
CA VAL A 138 -0.69 -5.75 20.84
C VAL A 138 -1.37 -6.87 20.07
N VAL A 139 -2.60 -6.63 19.63
CA VAL A 139 -3.35 -7.55 18.75
C VAL A 139 -3.62 -6.85 17.42
N VAL A 140 -3.02 -7.36 16.36
CA VAL A 140 -3.27 -6.92 14.99
C VAL A 140 -4.45 -7.73 14.45
N CYS A 141 -5.57 -7.07 14.22
CA CYS A 141 -6.79 -7.63 13.66
C CYS A 141 -6.91 -7.20 12.19
N ALA A 142 -6.85 -8.15 11.26
CA ALA A 142 -7.01 -7.88 9.84
C ALA A 142 -8.42 -8.21 9.35
N GLY A 143 -9.01 -7.27 8.62
CA GLY A 143 -10.20 -7.49 7.81
C GLY A 143 -11.49 -6.89 8.38
N PHE A 144 -12.25 -6.25 7.50
CA PHE A 144 -13.46 -5.47 7.80
C PHE A 144 -14.48 -6.20 8.70
N MET A 145 -14.58 -7.53 8.63
CA MET A 145 -15.59 -8.30 9.38
C MET A 145 -15.31 -8.41 10.88
N GLN A 146 -14.17 -7.90 11.38
CA GLN A 146 -13.86 -7.95 12.82
C GLN A 146 -14.55 -6.88 13.65
N GLY A 147 -15.13 -5.84 13.05
CA GLY A 147 -15.44 -4.59 13.75
C GLY A 147 -16.26 -4.77 15.05
N ASN A 148 -17.34 -5.55 15.02
CA ASN A 148 -18.18 -5.78 16.20
C ASN A 148 -17.45 -6.57 17.30
N ALA A 149 -16.78 -7.65 16.91
CA ALA A 149 -16.04 -8.52 17.82
C ALA A 149 -14.86 -7.77 18.46
N LEU A 150 -14.17 -6.95 17.66
CA LEU A 150 -13.07 -6.11 18.10
C LEU A 150 -13.54 -5.05 19.10
N ALA A 151 -14.65 -4.36 18.83
CA ALA A 151 -15.19 -3.37 19.76
C ALA A 151 -15.52 -4.00 21.13
N LYS A 152 -16.07 -5.22 21.13
CA LYS A 152 -16.33 -6.00 22.35
C LYS A 152 -15.04 -6.37 23.08
N ALA A 153 -14.03 -6.88 22.36
CA ALA A 153 -12.75 -7.25 22.94
C ALA A 153 -12.00 -6.04 23.53
N ALA A 154 -11.92 -4.93 22.79
CA ALA A 154 -11.23 -3.72 23.23
C ALA A 154 -11.88 -3.08 24.47
N ALA A 155 -13.20 -3.15 24.59
CA ALA A 155 -13.93 -2.68 25.77
C ALA A 155 -13.67 -3.55 27.03
N GLU A 156 -13.32 -4.82 26.85
CA GLU A 156 -13.02 -5.76 27.94
C GLU A 156 -11.53 -5.74 28.31
N PHE A 157 -10.65 -5.70 27.32
CA PHE A 157 -9.20 -5.79 27.48
C PHE A 157 -8.54 -4.41 27.31
N THR A 158 -8.80 -3.52 28.27
CA THR A 158 -8.37 -2.11 28.20
C THR A 158 -6.86 -1.89 28.29
N ASP A 159 -6.10 -2.90 28.73
CA ASP A 159 -4.64 -2.86 28.84
C ASP A 159 -3.93 -3.40 27.57
N VAL A 160 -4.69 -3.67 26.50
CA VAL A 160 -4.22 -4.21 25.23
C VAL A 160 -4.55 -3.20 24.13
N ASP A 161 -3.56 -2.93 23.28
CA ASP A 161 -3.74 -2.11 22.09
C ASP A 161 -4.11 -2.99 20.90
N PHE A 162 -5.14 -2.57 20.16
CA PHE A 162 -5.64 -3.27 18.99
C PHE A 162 -5.41 -2.45 17.73
N ILE A 163 -4.75 -3.05 16.75
CA ILE A 163 -4.53 -2.44 15.44
C ILE A 163 -5.52 -3.09 14.48
N PHE A 164 -6.41 -2.29 13.89
CA PHE A 164 -7.48 -2.76 13.01
C PHE A 164 -7.17 -2.42 11.55
N ILE A 165 -6.61 -3.38 10.82
CA ILE A 165 -6.25 -3.25 9.40
C ILE A 165 -7.49 -3.43 8.51
N ASP A 166 -7.65 -2.53 7.55
CA ASP A 166 -8.90 -2.27 6.79
C ASP A 166 -10.07 -1.89 7.71
N GLY A 167 -9.74 -1.14 8.76
CA GLY A 167 -10.65 -0.80 9.85
C GLY A 167 -10.99 0.68 9.97
N TRP A 168 -11.78 1.01 10.99
CA TRP A 168 -12.21 2.36 11.33
C TRP A 168 -12.06 2.64 12.83
N ALA A 169 -12.32 3.87 13.23
CA ALA A 169 -12.31 4.29 14.63
C ALA A 169 -13.64 3.95 15.31
N PHE A 170 -13.59 3.64 16.60
CA PHE A 170 -14.78 3.43 17.42
C PHE A 170 -14.88 4.52 18.49
N ASP A 171 -16.09 5.03 18.69
CA ASP A 171 -16.36 6.05 19.70
C ASP A 171 -16.02 5.50 21.11
N GLY A 172 -15.09 6.17 21.80
CA GLY A 172 -14.73 5.85 23.18
C GLY A 172 -13.80 4.65 23.38
N LEU A 173 -13.22 4.10 22.30
CA LEU A 173 -12.24 3.01 22.36
C LEU A 173 -10.86 3.50 21.89
N ASP A 174 -10.15 4.20 22.78
CA ASP A 174 -8.83 4.79 22.50
C ASP A 174 -7.71 3.73 22.32
N ASN A 175 -7.96 2.48 22.72
CA ASN A 175 -7.07 1.34 22.53
C ASN A 175 -7.30 0.62 21.19
N ILE A 176 -8.06 1.20 20.26
CA ILE A 176 -8.13 0.74 18.86
C ILE A 176 -7.52 1.79 17.94
N ALA A 177 -6.62 1.40 17.04
CA ALA A 177 -6.23 2.20 15.88
C ALA A 177 -6.81 1.60 14.60
N GLY A 178 -7.72 2.31 13.95
CA GLY A 178 -8.24 1.93 12.64
C GLY A 178 -7.29 2.36 11.53
N ILE A 179 -6.81 1.40 10.74
CA ILE A 179 -5.93 1.65 9.59
C ILE A 179 -6.68 1.25 8.33
N ALA A 180 -7.02 2.23 7.51
CA ALA A 180 -7.57 2.06 6.18
C ALA A 180 -6.55 2.53 5.14
N PHE A 181 -6.82 2.24 3.87
CA PHE A 181 -6.00 2.68 2.76
C PHE A 181 -6.83 3.51 1.79
N LYS A 182 -6.13 4.12 0.83
CA LYS A 182 -6.71 4.82 -0.31
C LYS A 182 -6.63 3.93 -1.55
N GLU A 183 -7.35 2.82 -1.52
CA GLU A 183 -7.27 1.77 -2.55
C GLU A 183 -7.70 2.27 -3.94
N GLU A 184 -8.51 3.32 -4.00
CA GLU A 184 -8.84 4.01 -5.25
C GLU A 184 -7.59 4.51 -5.98
N GLN A 185 -6.53 4.90 -5.27
CA GLN A 185 -5.31 5.44 -5.87
C GLN A 185 -4.51 4.36 -6.60
N CYS A 186 -4.26 3.21 -5.97
CA CYS A 186 -3.57 2.10 -6.64
C CYS A 186 -4.47 1.37 -7.65
N GLY A 187 -5.79 1.32 -7.42
CA GLY A 187 -6.75 0.92 -8.44
C GLY A 187 -6.63 1.79 -9.70
N TYR A 188 -6.63 3.12 -9.53
CA TYR A 188 -6.43 4.09 -10.61
C TYR A 188 -5.13 3.87 -11.35
N PHE A 189 -4.02 3.73 -10.64
CA PHE A 189 -2.73 3.47 -11.29
C PHE A 189 -2.75 2.18 -12.10
N ALA A 190 -3.34 1.10 -11.59
CA ALA A 190 -3.46 -0.16 -12.31
C ALA A 190 -4.30 -0.01 -13.58
N GLY A 191 -5.49 0.61 -13.49
CA GLY A 191 -6.37 0.82 -14.64
C GLY A 191 -5.74 1.70 -15.72
N TYR A 192 -5.07 2.77 -15.28
CA TYR A 192 -4.33 3.66 -16.17
C TYR A 192 -3.19 2.92 -16.88
N ALA A 193 -2.40 2.17 -16.11
CA ALA A 193 -1.23 1.46 -16.60
C ALA A 193 -1.59 0.39 -17.64
N VAL A 194 -2.64 -0.42 -17.41
CA VAL A 194 -3.00 -1.47 -18.36
C VAL A 194 -3.52 -0.90 -19.70
N VAL A 195 -4.23 0.23 -19.68
CA VAL A 195 -4.66 0.89 -20.92
C VAL A 195 -3.46 1.51 -21.64
N LYS A 196 -2.55 2.16 -20.92
CA LYS A 196 -1.28 2.67 -21.49
C LYS A 196 -0.40 1.56 -22.04
N GLU A 197 -0.43 0.37 -21.44
CA GLU A 197 0.26 -0.81 -21.94
C GLU A 197 -0.34 -1.31 -23.27
N GLY A 198 -1.61 -1.01 -23.53
CA GLY A 198 -2.28 -1.27 -24.80
C GLY A 198 -3.52 -2.16 -24.70
N TYR A 199 -3.94 -2.54 -23.50
CA TYR A 199 -5.15 -3.32 -23.29
C TYR A 199 -6.41 -2.45 -23.47
N THR A 200 -7.42 -2.97 -24.15
CA THR A 200 -8.69 -2.25 -24.41
C THR A 200 -9.93 -3.02 -23.98
N LYS A 201 -9.80 -4.31 -23.65
CA LYS A 201 -10.87 -5.13 -23.10
C LYS A 201 -10.46 -5.68 -21.75
N LEU A 202 -10.91 -5.01 -20.69
CA LEU A 202 -10.51 -5.29 -19.32
C LEU A 202 -11.61 -6.06 -18.59
N GLY A 203 -11.23 -6.71 -17.51
CA GLY A 203 -12.14 -7.26 -16.52
C GLY A 203 -11.76 -6.79 -15.13
N PHE A 204 -12.76 -6.67 -14.25
CA PHE A 204 -12.60 -6.55 -12.81
C PHE A 204 -13.46 -7.61 -12.14
N THR A 205 -12.86 -8.35 -11.22
CA THR A 205 -13.59 -9.21 -10.29
C THR A 205 -13.16 -8.93 -8.86
N GLY A 206 -14.14 -8.74 -7.98
CA GLY A 206 -13.90 -8.26 -6.62
C GLY A 206 -14.42 -9.18 -5.52
N GLY A 207 -13.73 -9.16 -4.38
CA GLY A 207 -14.09 -9.88 -3.17
C GLY A 207 -15.22 -9.23 -2.37
N GLY A 208 -15.83 -9.99 -1.45
CA GLY A 208 -16.79 -9.44 -0.47
C GLY A 208 -18.16 -9.06 -1.05
N GLY A 209 -18.48 -9.50 -2.27
CA GLY A 209 -19.84 -9.42 -2.83
C GLY A 209 -20.35 -8.00 -3.05
N GLY A 210 -19.45 -7.03 -3.30
CA GLY A 210 -19.79 -5.63 -3.50
C GLY A 210 -20.11 -4.86 -2.21
N THR A 211 -19.83 -5.46 -1.05
CA THR A 211 -20.04 -4.83 0.26
C THR A 211 -18.73 -4.52 0.99
N ASN A 212 -17.59 -5.02 0.50
CA ASN A 212 -16.29 -4.74 1.05
C ASN A 212 -15.79 -3.36 0.54
N PRO A 213 -15.61 -2.35 1.40
CA PRO A 213 -15.26 -1.00 0.95
C PRO A 213 -13.91 -0.90 0.24
N ALA A 214 -12.93 -1.73 0.62
CA ALA A 214 -11.62 -1.73 -0.02
C ALA A 214 -11.70 -2.23 -1.46
N CYS A 215 -12.35 -3.38 -1.70
CA CYS A 215 -12.55 -3.91 -3.05
C CYS A 215 -13.38 -2.96 -3.93
N CYS A 216 -14.38 -2.28 -3.36
CA CYS A 216 -15.14 -1.26 -4.09
C CYS A 216 -14.27 -0.09 -4.53
N ARG A 217 -13.41 0.44 -3.65
CA ARG A 217 -12.48 1.53 -4.00
C ARG A 217 -11.44 1.10 -5.04
N TYR A 218 -10.87 -0.09 -4.92
CA TYR A 218 -9.98 -0.66 -5.94
C TYR A 218 -10.65 -0.73 -7.31
N GLY A 219 -11.83 -1.33 -7.40
CA GLY A 219 -12.54 -1.51 -8.65
C GLY A 219 -12.97 -0.19 -9.27
N TYR A 220 -13.45 0.75 -8.45
CA TYR A 220 -13.81 2.08 -8.92
C TYR A 220 -12.59 2.84 -9.46
N GLY A 221 -11.50 2.89 -8.69
CA GLY A 221 -10.24 3.49 -9.14
C GLY A 221 -9.76 2.86 -10.45
N PHE A 222 -9.82 1.54 -10.59
CA PHE A 222 -9.45 0.84 -11.83
C PHE A 222 -10.25 1.33 -13.05
N VAL A 223 -11.56 1.51 -12.90
CA VAL A 223 -12.42 2.08 -13.96
C VAL A 223 -12.05 3.54 -14.26
N GLU A 224 -11.83 4.36 -13.23
CA GLU A 224 -11.41 5.76 -13.40
C GLU A 224 -10.09 5.88 -14.17
N GLY A 225 -9.08 5.12 -13.75
CA GLY A 225 -7.75 5.13 -14.36
C GLY A 225 -7.80 4.65 -15.80
N ALA A 226 -8.55 3.57 -16.08
CA ALA A 226 -8.73 3.05 -17.42
C ALA A 226 -9.42 4.08 -18.34
N ASN A 227 -10.48 4.75 -17.87
CA ASN A 227 -11.15 5.79 -18.63
C ASN A 227 -10.23 6.99 -18.89
N ALA A 228 -9.43 7.41 -17.91
CA ALA A 228 -8.50 8.54 -18.06
C ALA A 228 -7.42 8.27 -19.12
N ALA A 229 -6.79 7.09 -19.07
CA ALA A 229 -5.82 6.68 -20.08
C ALA A 229 -6.46 6.52 -21.46
N ALA A 230 -7.68 5.97 -21.53
CA ALA A 230 -8.41 5.82 -22.79
C ALA A 230 -8.71 7.17 -23.45
N ALA A 231 -9.13 8.16 -22.65
CA ALA A 231 -9.37 9.53 -23.10
C ALA A 231 -8.09 10.22 -23.59
N GLU A 232 -6.97 10.04 -22.88
CA GLU A 232 -5.66 10.55 -23.30
C GLU A 232 -5.22 9.97 -24.65
N MET A 233 -5.39 8.65 -24.83
CA MET A 233 -4.97 7.93 -26.03
C MET A 233 -5.97 8.05 -27.20
N GLY A 234 -7.18 8.56 -26.94
CA GLY A 234 -8.24 8.64 -27.93
C GLY A 234 -8.78 7.28 -28.39
N VAL A 235 -8.78 6.29 -27.48
CA VAL A 235 -9.31 4.94 -27.71
C VAL A 235 -10.60 4.73 -26.91
N ASN A 236 -11.31 3.63 -27.20
CA ASN A 236 -12.43 3.18 -26.39
C ASN A 236 -12.03 1.89 -25.67
N VAL A 237 -12.38 1.81 -24.39
CA VAL A 237 -12.12 0.66 -23.53
C VAL A 237 -13.44 0.03 -23.11
N GLU A 238 -13.47 -1.29 -22.98
CA GLU A 238 -14.58 -2.05 -22.40
C GLU A 238 -14.12 -2.69 -21.09
N VAL A 239 -14.95 -2.64 -20.05
CA VAL A 239 -14.67 -3.29 -18.77
C VAL A 239 -15.84 -4.17 -18.35
N ASN A 240 -15.60 -5.48 -18.27
CA ASN A 240 -16.50 -6.39 -17.56
C ASN A 240 -16.26 -6.28 -16.05
N TYR A 241 -17.29 -6.07 -15.25
CA TYR A 241 -17.17 -5.78 -13.83
C TYR A 241 -18.12 -6.68 -13.04
N SER A 242 -17.60 -7.50 -12.13
CA SER A 242 -18.46 -8.40 -11.35
C SER A 242 -17.99 -8.65 -9.92
N TRP A 243 -18.96 -9.00 -9.08
CA TRP A 243 -18.76 -9.50 -7.72
C TRP A 243 -19.10 -10.99 -7.59
N GLU A 244 -19.58 -11.62 -8.66
CA GLU A 244 -20.00 -13.01 -8.65
C GLU A 244 -18.84 -13.93 -8.24
N TYR A 245 -19.16 -14.91 -7.39
CA TYR A 245 -18.22 -15.90 -6.84
C TYR A 245 -17.02 -15.34 -6.04
N GLY A 246 -16.94 -14.02 -5.82
CA GLY A 246 -15.90 -13.37 -5.01
C GLY A 246 -16.27 -13.17 -3.54
N ALA A 247 -17.52 -13.43 -3.13
CA ALA A 247 -18.03 -13.07 -1.81
C ALA A 247 -17.19 -13.61 -0.63
N SER A 248 -16.52 -14.76 -0.78
CA SER A 248 -15.72 -15.39 0.27
C SER A 248 -14.22 -15.10 0.19
N PHE A 249 -13.76 -14.26 -0.75
CA PHE A 249 -12.32 -13.99 -1.02
C PHE A 249 -11.49 -15.25 -1.32
N SER A 250 -12.18 -16.35 -1.63
CA SER A 250 -11.60 -17.68 -1.80
C SER A 250 -11.58 -18.08 -3.26
N ALA A 251 -10.54 -18.81 -3.66
CA ALA A 251 -10.52 -19.46 -4.96
C ALA A 251 -11.72 -20.42 -5.10
N SER A 252 -12.35 -20.42 -6.26
CA SER A 252 -13.45 -21.33 -6.61
C SER A 252 -13.39 -21.75 -8.08
N GLN A 253 -14.04 -22.87 -8.40
CA GLN A 253 -14.12 -23.36 -9.78
C GLN A 253 -15.06 -22.47 -10.60
N GLU A 254 -16.11 -21.95 -9.97
CA GLU A 254 -17.09 -21.05 -10.56
C GLU A 254 -16.43 -19.73 -10.97
N LEU A 255 -15.60 -19.12 -10.11
CA LEU A 255 -14.84 -17.93 -10.45
C LEU A 255 -13.86 -18.19 -11.61
N GLN A 256 -13.13 -19.32 -11.57
CA GLN A 256 -12.20 -19.68 -12.64
C GLN A 256 -12.95 -19.89 -13.97
N ALA A 257 -14.12 -20.51 -13.96
CA ALA A 257 -14.95 -20.71 -15.15
C ALA A 257 -15.48 -19.37 -15.69
N MET A 258 -15.93 -18.45 -14.82
CA MET A 258 -16.36 -17.11 -15.21
C MET A 258 -15.21 -16.34 -15.89
N ALA A 259 -14.05 -16.26 -15.24
CA ALA A 259 -12.86 -15.61 -15.79
C ALA A 259 -12.42 -16.24 -17.12
N SER A 260 -12.47 -17.58 -17.23
CA SER A 260 -12.13 -18.27 -18.48
C SER A 260 -13.10 -17.90 -19.60
N GLY A 261 -14.41 -17.84 -19.33
CA GLY A 261 -15.40 -17.39 -20.31
C GLY A 261 -15.20 -15.95 -20.75
N TRP A 262 -14.77 -15.06 -19.84
CA TRP A 262 -14.41 -13.68 -20.18
C TRP A 262 -13.20 -13.63 -21.13
N TYR A 263 -12.14 -14.40 -20.85
CA TYR A 263 -10.98 -14.50 -21.73
C TYR A 263 -11.34 -15.09 -23.10
N GLU A 264 -12.12 -16.18 -23.14
CA GLU A 264 -12.58 -16.83 -24.38
C GLU A 264 -13.44 -15.89 -25.26
N THR A 265 -14.13 -14.93 -24.64
CA THR A 265 -14.95 -13.92 -25.35
C THR A 265 -14.20 -12.61 -25.63
N GLY A 266 -12.91 -12.56 -25.28
CA GLY A 266 -11.97 -11.52 -25.72
C GLY A 266 -11.59 -10.50 -24.66
N THR A 267 -11.93 -10.70 -23.38
CA THR A 267 -11.25 -9.96 -22.31
C THR A 267 -9.76 -10.27 -22.38
N GLU A 268 -8.90 -9.26 -22.25
CA GLU A 268 -7.44 -9.40 -22.43
C GLU A 268 -6.72 -9.47 -21.09
N ILE A 269 -7.22 -8.76 -20.09
CA ILE A 269 -6.64 -8.66 -18.76
C ILE A 269 -7.73 -8.52 -17.70
N ILE A 270 -7.61 -9.25 -16.59
CA ILE A 270 -8.54 -9.13 -15.45
C ILE A 270 -7.81 -8.64 -14.21
N PHE A 271 -8.33 -7.60 -13.55
CA PHE A 271 -7.94 -7.24 -12.20
C PHE A 271 -8.69 -8.11 -11.19
N ALA A 272 -7.94 -8.96 -10.47
CA ALA A 272 -8.46 -9.88 -9.47
C ALA A 272 -8.29 -9.29 -8.06
N CYS A 273 -9.31 -8.59 -7.58
CA CYS A 273 -9.27 -7.89 -6.31
C CYS A 273 -9.89 -8.72 -5.19
N GLY A 274 -9.10 -9.53 -4.50
CA GLY A 274 -9.52 -10.11 -3.22
C GLY A 274 -8.79 -11.38 -2.83
N GLY A 275 -7.68 -11.25 -2.09
CA GLY A 275 -7.05 -12.38 -1.41
C GLY A 275 -6.77 -13.57 -2.34
N SER A 276 -7.08 -14.77 -1.85
CA SER A 276 -6.82 -16.02 -2.56
C SER A 276 -7.66 -16.24 -3.83
N MET A 277 -8.71 -15.45 -4.06
CA MET A 277 -9.52 -15.54 -5.29
C MET A 277 -8.68 -15.27 -6.56
N PHE A 278 -7.59 -14.53 -6.41
CA PHE A 278 -6.56 -14.33 -7.43
C PHE A 278 -6.15 -15.64 -8.11
N GLN A 279 -6.02 -16.73 -7.36
CA GLN A 279 -5.57 -18.03 -7.87
C GLN A 279 -6.49 -18.56 -8.97
N SER A 280 -7.80 -18.38 -8.85
CA SER A 280 -8.78 -18.78 -9.87
C SER A 280 -8.60 -17.97 -11.16
N VAL A 281 -8.37 -16.66 -11.04
CA VAL A 281 -8.22 -15.77 -12.19
C VAL A 281 -6.87 -15.98 -12.88
N ALA A 282 -5.79 -16.15 -12.12
CA ALA A 282 -4.46 -16.45 -12.65
C ALA A 282 -4.41 -17.82 -13.36
N ALA A 283 -5.11 -18.82 -12.82
CA ALA A 283 -5.25 -20.12 -13.48
C ALA A 283 -6.03 -20.02 -14.80
N ALA A 284 -7.12 -19.23 -14.82
CA ALA A 284 -7.86 -18.95 -16.04
C ALA A 284 -7.01 -18.18 -17.08
N ALA A 285 -6.26 -17.17 -16.64
CA ALA A 285 -5.38 -16.39 -17.50
C ALA A 285 -4.31 -17.29 -18.14
N SER A 286 -3.67 -18.13 -17.33
CA SER A 286 -2.64 -19.08 -17.78
C SER A 286 -3.17 -20.09 -18.80
N ALA A 287 -4.42 -20.53 -18.64
CA ALA A 287 -5.06 -21.45 -19.57
C ALA A 287 -5.49 -20.80 -20.90
N ASN A 288 -5.59 -19.47 -20.95
CA ASN A 288 -6.07 -18.70 -22.09
C ASN A 288 -5.00 -17.77 -22.71
N ASP A 289 -3.74 -17.90 -22.30
CA ASP A 289 -2.64 -17.02 -22.72
C ASP A 289 -2.98 -15.52 -22.51
N ALA A 290 -3.64 -15.21 -21.40
CA ALA A 290 -4.12 -13.87 -21.05
C ALA A 290 -3.39 -13.31 -19.81
N ALA A 291 -3.68 -12.05 -19.46
CA ALA A 291 -3.01 -11.32 -18.40
C ALA A 291 -3.88 -11.14 -17.15
N VAL A 292 -3.25 -10.92 -16.00
CA VAL A 292 -3.94 -10.58 -14.74
C VAL A 292 -3.26 -9.39 -14.06
N VAL A 293 -4.05 -8.57 -13.36
CA VAL A 293 -3.55 -7.62 -12.37
C VAL A 293 -3.78 -8.20 -10.98
N GLY A 294 -2.71 -8.28 -10.18
CA GLY A 294 -2.76 -8.71 -8.79
C GLY A 294 -3.18 -7.59 -7.83
N VAL A 295 -3.28 -7.92 -6.54
CA VAL A 295 -3.75 -7.00 -5.50
C VAL A 295 -2.99 -7.18 -4.19
N ASP A 296 -2.97 -6.12 -3.39
CA ASP A 296 -2.43 -6.01 -2.03
C ASP A 296 -0.92 -6.15 -1.94
N VAL A 297 -0.35 -7.24 -2.46
CA VAL A 297 1.09 -7.50 -2.48
C VAL A 297 1.58 -7.68 -3.92
N ASP A 298 2.90 -7.77 -4.08
CA ASP A 298 3.48 -8.03 -5.38
C ASP A 298 3.26 -9.51 -5.71
N GLN A 299 2.33 -9.76 -6.63
CA GLN A 299 1.92 -11.11 -7.01
C GLN A 299 2.64 -11.57 -8.27
N SER A 300 3.62 -10.82 -8.80
CA SER A 300 4.40 -11.22 -9.99
C SER A 300 5.08 -12.58 -9.83
N PHE A 301 5.36 -12.99 -8.58
CA PHE A 301 5.99 -14.27 -8.26
C PHE A 301 5.01 -15.43 -8.16
N GLU A 302 3.70 -15.16 -8.15
CA GLU A 302 2.66 -16.19 -8.06
C GLU A 302 2.25 -16.73 -9.44
N SER A 303 2.43 -15.94 -10.51
CA SER A 303 2.17 -16.37 -11.89
C SER A 303 2.85 -15.47 -12.93
N ASP A 304 3.39 -16.07 -14.00
CA ASP A 304 3.95 -15.34 -15.15
C ASP A 304 2.90 -14.50 -15.91
N THR A 305 1.60 -14.71 -15.65
CA THR A 305 0.51 -13.93 -16.26
C THR A 305 0.29 -12.56 -15.60
N VAL A 306 0.94 -12.30 -14.46
CA VAL A 306 0.79 -11.05 -13.73
C VAL A 306 1.53 -9.93 -14.45
N VAL A 307 0.77 -8.92 -14.87
CA VAL A 307 1.33 -7.73 -15.54
C VAL A 307 1.83 -6.71 -14.51
N THR A 308 1.05 -6.52 -13.45
CA THR A 308 1.37 -5.67 -12.30
C THR A 308 0.46 -6.05 -11.13
N SER A 309 0.66 -5.43 -9.96
CA SER A 309 -0.22 -5.53 -8.81
C SER A 309 -0.64 -4.14 -8.33
N ALA A 310 -1.92 -3.95 -7.99
CA ALA A 310 -2.37 -2.78 -7.23
C ALA A 310 -2.00 -2.97 -5.75
N MET A 311 -0.88 -2.37 -5.33
CA MET A 311 -0.26 -2.61 -4.03
C MET A 311 -0.95 -1.88 -2.90
N LYS A 312 -1.01 -2.55 -1.75
CA LYS A 312 -1.30 -2.01 -0.42
C LYS A 312 -0.09 -2.28 0.47
N GLY A 313 0.46 -1.24 1.09
CA GLY A 313 1.64 -1.30 1.96
C GLY A 313 1.35 -1.97 3.31
N LEU A 314 0.80 -3.18 3.30
CA LEU A 314 0.29 -3.90 4.47
C LEU A 314 1.37 -4.15 5.51
N ALA A 315 2.53 -4.67 5.07
CA ALA A 315 3.64 -4.96 5.97
C ALA A 315 4.15 -3.68 6.64
N ASP A 316 4.41 -2.63 5.84
CA ASP A 316 4.91 -1.35 6.34
C ASP A 316 3.91 -0.64 7.25
N ALA A 317 2.63 -0.60 6.88
CA ALA A 317 1.58 -0.03 7.71
C ALA A 317 1.43 -0.78 9.03
N THR A 318 1.53 -2.11 9.01
CA THR A 318 1.47 -2.93 10.23
C THR A 318 2.67 -2.68 11.12
N LYS A 319 3.89 -2.68 10.57
CA LYS A 319 5.11 -2.35 11.31
C LYS A 319 5.03 -0.95 11.92
N TRP A 320 4.59 0.04 11.13
CA TRP A 320 4.40 1.41 11.58
C TRP A 320 3.41 1.50 12.73
N ALA A 321 2.25 0.85 12.63
CA ALA A 321 1.23 0.89 13.67
C ALA A 321 1.70 0.19 14.96
N ILE A 322 2.41 -0.95 14.86
CA ILE A 322 3.00 -1.62 16.03
C ILE A 322 4.07 -0.74 16.66
N ALA A 323 4.91 -0.08 15.85
CA ALA A 323 5.94 0.85 16.33
C ALA A 323 5.35 1.95 17.23
N LYS A 324 4.17 2.48 16.88
CA LYS A 324 3.48 3.51 17.70
C LYS A 324 3.19 3.07 19.13
N VAL A 325 2.98 1.77 19.36
CA VAL A 325 2.79 1.24 20.72
C VAL A 325 4.11 1.30 21.49
N TYR A 326 5.18 0.75 20.92
CA TYR A 326 6.45 0.57 21.63
C TYR A 326 7.32 1.85 21.70
N ASP A 327 7.16 2.78 20.76
CA ASP A 327 7.83 4.08 20.80
C ASP A 327 7.11 5.11 21.72
N GLY A 328 5.95 4.73 22.27
CA GLY A 328 5.17 5.56 23.19
C GLY A 328 4.34 6.66 22.51
N THR A 329 4.14 6.58 21.19
CA THR A 329 3.37 7.57 20.41
C THR A 329 1.97 7.08 20.00
N TRP A 330 1.46 6.02 20.63
CA TRP A 330 0.13 5.44 20.36
C TRP A 330 -1.00 6.47 20.30
N SER A 331 -0.98 7.50 21.17
CA SER A 331 -1.96 8.59 21.18
C SER A 331 -2.11 9.36 19.84
N GLU A 332 -1.15 9.20 18.93
CA GLU A 332 -1.24 9.73 17.57
C GLU A 332 -2.27 8.98 16.72
N ILE A 333 -2.47 7.67 16.95
CA ILE A 333 -3.31 6.79 16.13
C ILE A 333 -4.42 6.07 16.89
N GLY A 334 -4.28 5.86 18.20
CA GLY A 334 -5.28 5.26 19.07
C GLY A 334 -6.55 6.10 19.16
N GLY A 335 -7.70 5.44 19.09
CA GLY A 335 -9.03 6.03 19.01
C GLY A 335 -9.33 6.71 17.66
N LYS A 336 -8.49 6.53 16.64
CA LYS A 336 -8.60 7.24 15.35
C LYS A 336 -8.62 6.29 14.16
N ALA A 337 -9.12 6.82 13.05
CA ALA A 337 -9.04 6.21 11.75
C ALA A 337 -7.97 6.93 10.95
N THR A 338 -6.98 6.19 10.47
CA THR A 338 -5.93 6.67 9.59
C THR A 338 -6.15 6.06 8.22
N SER A 339 -6.20 6.88 7.16
CA SER A 339 -6.30 6.40 5.78
C SER A 339 -4.98 6.70 5.06
N LEU A 340 -4.22 5.64 4.77
CA LEU A 340 -2.88 5.71 4.19
C LEU A 340 -2.95 5.64 2.66
N GLY A 341 -2.28 6.56 1.97
CA GLY A 341 -2.23 6.61 0.51
C GLY A 341 -0.82 6.87 -0.02
N VAL A 342 -0.75 7.48 -1.20
CA VAL A 342 0.54 7.78 -1.88
C VAL A 342 1.45 8.67 -1.05
N ASN A 343 0.89 9.55 -0.21
CA ASN A 343 1.67 10.45 0.65
C ASN A 343 2.45 9.71 1.74
N GLU A 344 1.95 8.54 2.12
CA GLU A 344 2.58 7.64 3.08
C GLU A 344 3.33 6.49 2.38
N ASN A 345 3.43 6.52 1.04
CA ASN A 345 3.94 5.42 0.22
C ASN A 345 3.23 4.08 0.51
N ALA A 346 1.94 4.15 0.87
CA ALA A 346 1.17 2.99 1.33
C ALA A 346 0.33 2.34 0.23
N VAL A 347 0.31 2.92 -0.97
CA VAL A 347 -0.38 2.39 -2.16
C VAL A 347 0.42 2.73 -3.41
N GLY A 348 0.45 1.84 -4.40
CA GLY A 348 1.23 2.04 -5.62
C GLY A 348 1.24 0.81 -6.55
N LEU A 349 2.19 0.76 -7.47
CA LEU A 349 2.49 -0.39 -8.33
C LEU A 349 3.94 -0.86 -8.12
N PRO A 350 4.25 -2.16 -8.24
CA PRO A 350 5.61 -2.68 -8.02
C PRO A 350 6.46 -2.54 -9.29
N THR A 351 6.99 -1.34 -9.54
CA THR A 351 7.73 -1.00 -10.77
C THR A 351 9.00 -1.82 -11.00
N ALA A 352 9.56 -2.43 -9.95
CA ALA A 352 10.75 -3.27 -10.03
C ALA A 352 10.48 -4.65 -10.67
N THR A 353 9.23 -5.11 -10.67
CA THR A 353 8.85 -6.50 -11.00
C THR A 353 7.72 -6.62 -12.01
N TRP A 354 7.03 -5.51 -12.31
CA TRP A 354 5.99 -5.49 -13.34
C TRP A 354 6.54 -5.93 -14.72
N SER A 355 5.69 -6.44 -15.61
CA SER A 355 6.11 -6.96 -16.92
C SER A 355 5.77 -6.02 -18.09
N MET A 356 5.27 -4.82 -17.80
CA MET A 356 4.91 -3.80 -18.78
C MET A 356 6.12 -3.26 -19.55
N THR A 357 5.90 -2.95 -20.83
CA THR A 357 6.95 -2.53 -21.77
C THR A 357 6.63 -1.25 -22.52
N ASN A 358 5.34 -0.91 -22.67
CA ASN A 358 4.89 0.31 -23.34
C ASN A 358 4.68 1.45 -22.34
N TYR A 359 4.16 1.15 -21.15
CA TYR A 359 4.07 2.12 -20.06
C TYR A 359 5.34 2.11 -19.21
N THR A 360 6.08 3.23 -19.23
CA THR A 360 7.40 3.31 -18.59
C THR A 360 7.31 3.62 -17.10
N VAL A 361 8.37 3.28 -16.36
CA VAL A 361 8.49 3.64 -14.93
C VAL A 361 8.51 5.16 -14.78
N GLU A 362 9.16 5.88 -15.69
CA GLU A 362 9.17 7.34 -15.68
C GLU A 362 7.77 7.94 -15.83
N GLU A 363 6.94 7.43 -16.76
CA GLU A 363 5.55 7.88 -16.91
C GLU A 363 4.71 7.56 -15.66
N TYR A 364 4.92 6.39 -15.05
CA TYR A 364 4.27 6.04 -13.78
C TYR A 364 4.65 6.99 -12.66
N GLU A 365 5.94 7.29 -12.48
CA GLU A 365 6.38 8.19 -11.43
C GLU A 365 5.88 9.61 -11.64
N GLU A 366 5.80 10.09 -12.89
CA GLU A 366 5.17 11.38 -13.19
C GLU A 366 3.70 11.41 -12.75
N LEU A 367 2.93 10.35 -13.04
CA LEU A 367 1.53 10.22 -12.61
C LEU A 367 1.42 10.12 -11.08
N PHE A 368 2.28 9.33 -10.45
CA PHE A 368 2.33 9.17 -8.99
C PHE A 368 2.58 10.51 -8.31
N GLN A 369 3.55 11.30 -8.78
CA GLN A 369 3.85 12.63 -8.24
C GLN A 369 2.71 13.64 -8.41
N LYS A 370 1.90 13.52 -9.48
CA LYS A 370 0.68 14.34 -9.62
C LYS A 370 -0.33 14.03 -8.53
N VAL A 371 -0.46 12.78 -8.12
CA VAL A 371 -1.35 12.39 -7.01
C VAL A 371 -0.77 12.82 -5.66
N VAL A 372 0.54 12.65 -5.43
CA VAL A 372 1.22 13.11 -4.21
C VAL A 372 1.09 14.63 -4.02
N SER A 373 1.29 15.40 -5.09
CA SER A 373 1.18 16.87 -5.04
C SER A 373 -0.26 17.39 -4.97
N GLY A 374 -1.25 16.53 -5.23
CA GLY A 374 -2.66 16.91 -5.34
C GLY A 374 -3.04 17.61 -6.65
N GLU A 375 -2.14 17.65 -7.65
CA GLU A 375 -2.47 18.09 -9.02
C GLU A 375 -3.54 17.18 -9.63
N LEU A 376 -3.46 15.88 -9.35
CA LEU A 376 -4.47 14.89 -9.68
C LEU A 376 -5.07 14.35 -8.38
N THR A 377 -6.38 14.49 -8.20
CA THR A 377 -7.12 13.87 -7.09
C THR A 377 -7.95 12.74 -7.66
N ILE A 378 -7.87 11.56 -7.05
CA ILE A 378 -8.65 10.38 -7.41
C ILE A 378 -9.92 10.37 -6.56
N ASP A 379 -11.07 10.10 -7.18
CA ASP A 379 -12.33 10.01 -6.45
C ASP A 379 -12.41 8.67 -5.72
N ALA A 380 -13.05 8.67 -4.56
CA ALA A 380 -13.30 7.46 -3.77
C ALA A 380 -14.80 7.16 -3.62
N ASP A 381 -15.68 8.04 -4.11
CA ASP A 381 -17.14 7.91 -3.99
C ASP A 381 -17.72 6.96 -5.05
N TYR A 382 -17.35 5.69 -4.93
CA TYR A 382 -17.81 4.62 -5.82
C TYR A 382 -19.34 4.46 -5.80
N GLU A 383 -20.01 4.78 -4.68
CA GLU A 383 -21.47 4.64 -4.56
C GLU A 383 -22.21 5.64 -5.44
N ALA A 384 -21.70 6.87 -5.54
CA ALA A 384 -22.29 7.90 -6.37
C ALA A 384 -21.91 7.76 -7.84
N ASN A 385 -20.68 7.31 -8.13
CA ASN A 385 -20.03 7.61 -9.40
C ASN A 385 -19.60 6.39 -10.23
N LEU A 386 -19.70 5.14 -9.74
CA LEU A 386 -19.29 3.97 -10.53
C LEU A 386 -20.12 3.80 -11.82
N GLU A 387 -21.44 3.96 -11.73
CA GLU A 387 -22.40 3.78 -12.85
C GLU A 387 -22.60 5.05 -13.70
N GLN A 388 -21.70 6.03 -13.61
CA GLN A 388 -21.78 7.24 -14.42
C GLN A 388 -21.52 6.98 -15.92
N ASP A 389 -21.88 7.94 -16.76
CA ASP A 389 -21.50 7.94 -18.17
C ASP A 389 -20.00 8.23 -18.31
N TRP A 390 -19.22 7.18 -18.60
CA TRP A 390 -17.78 7.30 -18.84
C TRP A 390 -17.49 7.78 -20.27
N SER A 391 -16.50 8.66 -20.43
CA SER A 391 -16.25 9.35 -21.71
C SER A 391 -15.69 8.44 -22.80
N ASN A 392 -14.83 7.50 -22.41
CA ASN A 392 -14.05 6.64 -23.30
C ASN A 392 -14.08 5.17 -22.87
N LEU A 393 -14.96 4.83 -21.93
CA LEU A 393 -15.07 3.51 -21.35
C LEU A 393 -16.52 3.04 -21.38
N THR A 394 -16.75 1.77 -21.73
CA THR A 394 -18.03 1.08 -21.56
C THR A 394 -17.91 0.13 -20.38
N LEU A 395 -18.69 0.36 -19.33
CA LEU A 395 -18.70 -0.48 -18.13
C LEU A 395 -19.87 -1.46 -18.20
N ASN A 396 -19.57 -2.76 -18.23
CA ASN A 396 -20.54 -3.84 -18.20
C ASN A 396 -20.57 -4.45 -16.79
N ILE A 397 -21.50 -4.01 -15.95
CA ILE A 397 -21.71 -4.62 -14.63
C ILE A 397 -22.51 -5.92 -14.81
N ILE A 398 -21.94 -7.03 -14.32
CA ILE A 398 -22.45 -8.39 -14.44
C ILE A 398 -22.91 -8.91 -13.08
#